data_AF-A0A7S3J7U8-F1
#
_entry.id   AF-A0A7S3J7U8-F1
#
_cell.length_a   1.000
_cell.length_b   1.000
_cell.length_c   1.000
_cell.angle_alpha   90.00
_cell.angle_beta   90.00
_cell.angle_gamma   90.00
#
_symmetry.space_group_name_H-M   'P 1'
#
loop_
_entity.id
_entity.type
_entity.pdbx_description
1 polymer ?
#
loop_
_entity_poly.entity_id
_entity_poly.type
_entity_poly.pdbx_seq_one_letter_code
_entity_poly.pdbx_strand_id
1 'polypeptide(L)'
;WWSNLLFINNLVPWKMNSECIGWVWYLANDFQFFMITPPILYVFCKNRKVGYGILGFLLFASMLFNGIIAGVYNISINLQTEEINSQDLLYCKPWARVGAYLIGCFFGLSYFELKMQEKYPELKNTLFQILYERLRHSRIISIIVAAVGIGLTA
;
A
#
# COMPACT_ATOMS: atom_id res chain seq x y z
N TRP A 1 12.51 -1.14 -24.77
CA TRP A 1 11.74 -2.34 -25.16
C TRP A 1 12.07 -3.54 -24.26
N TRP A 2 13.35 -3.89 -24.06
CA TRP A 2 13.75 -4.95 -23.12
C TRP A 2 13.28 -4.74 -21.66
N SER A 3 13.26 -3.48 -21.18
CA SER A 3 12.82 -3.14 -19.82
C SER A 3 11.35 -3.46 -19.56
N ASN A 4 10.51 -3.46 -20.59
CA ASN A 4 9.10 -3.86 -20.49
C ASN A 4 8.95 -5.37 -20.26
N LEU A 5 9.80 -6.19 -20.90
CA LEU A 5 9.76 -7.65 -20.74
C LEU A 5 10.17 -8.08 -19.32
N LEU A 6 11.09 -7.33 -18.71
CA LEU A 6 11.56 -7.57 -17.35
C LEU A 6 10.72 -6.85 -16.28
N PHE A 7 9.66 -6.13 -16.66
CA PHE A 7 8.84 -5.33 -15.73
C PHE A 7 9.65 -4.36 -14.87
N ILE A 8 10.64 -3.68 -15.47
CA ILE A 8 11.45 -2.63 -14.83
C ILE A 8 11.41 -1.31 -15.59
N ASN A 9 10.45 -1.15 -16.51
CA ASN A 9 10.31 0.05 -17.32
C ASN A 9 9.95 1.29 -16.48
N ASN A 10 9.30 1.09 -15.31
CA ASN A 10 9.12 2.15 -14.32
C ASN A 10 10.44 2.76 -13.76
N LEU A 11 11.57 2.05 -13.87
CA LEU A 11 12.89 2.49 -13.39
C LEU A 11 13.85 2.79 -14.55
N VAL A 12 13.78 2.03 -15.64
CA VAL A 12 14.71 2.09 -16.77
C VAL A 12 13.94 2.18 -18.10
N PRO A 13 14.08 3.27 -18.87
CA PRO A 13 14.88 4.48 -18.63
C PRO A 13 14.27 5.43 -17.58
N TRP A 14 15.09 6.27 -16.94
CA TRP A 14 14.63 7.14 -15.86
C TRP A 14 13.52 8.12 -16.30
N LYS A 15 13.59 8.60 -17.54
CA LYS A 15 12.60 9.48 -18.19
C LYS A 15 11.66 8.66 -19.08
N MET A 16 10.35 8.82 -18.88
CA MET A 16 9.34 8.03 -19.60
C MET A 16 9.10 8.47 -21.05
N ASN A 17 9.61 9.64 -21.44
CA ASN A 17 9.52 10.16 -22.83
C ASN A 17 10.15 9.24 -23.89
N SER A 18 10.88 8.21 -23.47
CA SER A 18 11.53 7.23 -24.35
C SER A 18 10.83 5.87 -24.37
N GLU A 19 9.67 5.73 -23.72
CA GLU A 19 8.86 4.52 -23.76
C GLU A 19 7.83 4.56 -24.90
N CYS A 20 7.77 3.49 -25.70
CA CYS A 20 6.76 3.36 -26.76
C CYS A 20 5.35 3.10 -26.20
N ILE A 21 5.22 2.58 -24.98
CA ILE A 21 3.95 2.24 -24.34
C ILE A 21 3.91 2.86 -22.95
N GLY A 22 3.67 4.17 -22.90
CA GLY A 22 3.77 4.99 -21.69
C GLY A 22 2.77 4.69 -20.57
N TRP A 23 1.90 3.67 -20.70
CA TRP A 23 1.04 3.21 -19.61
C TRP A 23 1.53 1.92 -18.94
N VAL A 24 2.46 1.16 -19.52
CA VAL A 24 2.82 -0.18 -18.99
C VAL A 24 3.58 -0.12 -17.66
N TRP A 25 4.04 1.06 -17.23
CA TRP A 25 4.69 1.26 -15.93
C TRP A 25 3.85 0.80 -14.73
N TYR A 26 2.50 0.87 -14.79
CA TYR A 26 1.67 0.38 -13.69
C TYR A 26 1.73 -1.14 -13.59
N LEU A 27 1.83 -1.84 -14.73
CA LEU A 27 1.93 -3.30 -14.76
C LEU A 27 3.26 -3.76 -14.17
N ALA A 28 4.34 -3.01 -14.43
CA ALA A 28 5.63 -3.23 -13.78
C ALA A 28 5.59 -3.00 -12.27
N ASN A 29 4.90 -1.94 -11.81
CA ASN A 29 4.68 -1.73 -10.37
C ASN A 29 3.96 -2.91 -9.73
N ASP A 30 2.85 -3.37 -10.32
CA ASP A 30 2.05 -4.46 -9.75
C ASP A 30 2.83 -5.77 -9.67
N PHE A 31 3.62 -6.09 -10.70
CA PHE A 31 4.50 -7.26 -10.68
C PHE A 31 5.56 -7.17 -9.59
N GLN A 32 6.22 -6.02 -9.44
CA GLN A 32 7.22 -5.79 -8.39
C GLN A 32 6.61 -5.92 -6.99
N PHE A 33 5.42 -5.37 -6.77
CA PHE A 33 4.72 -5.49 -5.50
C PHE A 33 4.32 -6.93 -5.21
N PHE A 34 3.84 -7.65 -6.22
CA PHE A 34 3.54 -9.07 -6.11
C PHE A 34 4.78 -9.90 -5.72
N MET A 35 5.96 -9.58 -6.25
CA MET A 35 7.20 -10.28 -5.86
C MET A 35 7.60 -10.04 -4.40
N ILE A 36 7.30 -8.85 -3.84
CA ILE A 36 7.63 -8.50 -2.45
C ILE A 36 6.67 -9.16 -1.44
N THR A 37 5.44 -9.48 -1.86
CA THR A 37 4.40 -10.00 -0.97
C THR A 37 4.69 -11.39 -0.38
N PRO A 38 5.12 -12.44 -1.12
CA PRO A 38 5.38 -13.75 -0.55
C PRO A 38 6.41 -13.76 0.59
N PRO A 39 7.54 -13.02 0.51
CA PRO A 39 8.44 -12.85 1.66
C PRO A 39 7.75 -12.26 2.90
N ILE A 40 6.90 -11.23 2.72
CA ILE A 40 6.15 -10.61 3.83
C ILE A 40 5.18 -11.63 4.43
N LEU A 41 4.46 -12.38 3.60
CA LEU A 41 3.55 -13.44 4.03
C LEU A 41 4.29 -14.56 4.79
N TYR A 42 5.47 -14.96 4.33
CA TYR A 42 6.29 -15.96 5.01
C TYR A 42 6.66 -15.51 6.42
N VAL A 43 7.14 -14.28 6.58
CA VAL A 43 7.47 -13.72 7.90
C VAL A 43 6.23 -13.57 8.76
N PHE A 44 5.10 -13.14 8.18
CA PHE A 44 3.82 -13.03 8.86
C PHE A 44 3.34 -14.37 9.43
N CYS A 45 3.44 -15.45 8.66
CA CYS A 45 3.09 -16.80 9.10
C CYS A 45 3.95 -17.27 10.28
N LYS A 46 5.23 -16.88 10.32
CA LYS A 46 6.14 -17.21 11.42
C LYS A 46 5.89 -16.34 12.66
N ASN A 47 5.69 -15.04 12.47
CA ASN A 47 5.41 -14.09 13.54
C ASN A 47 4.56 -12.92 13.01
N ARG A 48 3.28 -12.95 13.35
CA ARG A 48 2.27 -11.95 12.96
C ARG A 48 2.68 -10.53 13.31
N LYS A 49 3.22 -10.32 14.52
CA LYS A 49 3.65 -8.98 15.00
C LYS A 49 4.77 -8.42 14.14
N VAL A 50 5.72 -9.27 13.74
CA VAL A 50 6.83 -8.87 12.86
C VAL A 50 6.33 -8.60 11.45
N GLY A 51 5.41 -9.42 10.93
CA GLY A 51 4.78 -9.18 9.62
C GLY A 51 4.08 -7.82 9.55
N TYR A 52 3.25 -7.49 10.54
CA TYR A 52 2.63 -6.16 10.63
C TYR A 52 3.65 -5.04 10.85
N GLY A 53 4.71 -5.28 11.62
CA GLY A 53 5.80 -4.32 11.80
C GLY A 53 6.51 -4.00 10.49
N ILE A 54 6.79 -4.99 9.65
CA ILE A 54 7.40 -4.81 8.32
C ILE A 54 6.45 -4.02 7.41
N LEU A 55 5.17 -4.38 7.37
CA LEU A 55 4.17 -3.63 6.57
C LEU A 55 4.07 -2.17 7.00
N GLY A 56 3.98 -1.91 8.31
CA GLY A 56 3.93 -0.56 8.86
C GLY A 56 5.20 0.24 8.58
N PHE A 57 6.37 -0.40 8.70
CA PHE A 57 7.65 0.22 8.36
C PHE A 57 7.75 0.58 6.88
N LEU A 58 7.40 -0.33 5.97
CA LEU A 58 7.43 -0.08 4.53
C LEU A 58 6.43 1.01 4.12
N LEU A 59 5.24 1.03 4.74
CA LEU A 59 4.23 2.06 4.51
C LEU A 59 4.74 3.43 4.97
N PHE A 60 5.29 3.50 6.18
CA PHE A 60 5.86 4.75 6.71
C PHE A 60 7.05 5.23 5.88
N ALA A 61 7.95 4.32 5.48
CA ALA A 61 9.08 4.64 4.63
C ALA A 61 8.63 5.17 3.27
N SER A 62 7.61 4.56 2.66
CA SER A 62 7.00 5.05 1.42
C SER A 62 6.41 6.46 1.61
N MET A 63 5.60 6.69 2.65
CA MET A 63 5.05 8.01 2.93
C MET A 63 6.13 9.07 3.16
N LEU A 64 7.14 8.75 3.97
CA LEU A 64 8.26 9.64 4.27
C LEU A 64 9.05 9.99 3.01
N PHE A 65 9.37 8.98 2.19
CA PHE A 65 10.12 9.18 0.96
C PHE A 65 9.36 10.07 -0.03
N ASN A 66 8.05 9.84 -0.20
CA ASN A 66 7.20 10.71 -1.03
C ASN A 66 7.12 12.13 -0.47
N GLY A 67 7.00 12.29 0.85
CA GLY A 67 6.99 13.60 1.50
C GLY A 67 8.30 14.36 1.32
N ILE A 68 9.45 13.69 1.43
CA ILE A 68 10.77 14.29 1.18
C ILE A 68 10.88 14.74 -0.28
N ILE A 69 10.51 13.89 -1.24
CA ILE A 69 10.57 14.26 -2.66
C ILE A 69 9.64 15.44 -2.95
N ALA A 70 8.41 15.41 -2.43
CA ALA A 70 7.47 16.51 -2.61
C ALA A 70 8.02 17.83 -2.06
N GLY A 71 8.66 17.81 -0.88
CA GLY A 71 9.26 18.98 -0.26
C GLY A 71 10.52 19.50 -0.98
N VAL A 72 11.42 18.60 -1.41
CA VAL A 72 12.67 18.99 -2.10
C VAL A 72 12.38 19.58 -3.47
N TYR A 73 11.44 19.01 -4.20
CA TYR A 73 11.14 19.42 -5.57
C TYR A 73 9.98 20.42 -5.66
N ASN A 74 9.50 20.95 -4.53
CA ASN A 74 8.36 21.88 -4.46
C ASN A 74 7.19 21.43 -5.35
N ILE A 75 6.86 20.14 -5.31
CA ILE A 75 5.79 19.59 -6.14
C ILE A 75 4.48 20.21 -5.63
N SER A 76 3.93 21.13 -6.41
CA SER A 76 2.65 21.74 -6.09
C SER A 76 1.54 20.69 -6.22
N ILE A 77 0.53 20.79 -5.34
CA ILE A 77 -0.70 19.97 -5.44
C ILE A 77 -1.51 20.36 -6.70
N ASN A 78 -1.18 21.49 -7.31
CA ASN A 78 -1.83 21.99 -8.51
C ASN A 78 -1.44 21.14 -9.72
N LEU A 79 -2.39 20.33 -10.19
CA LEU A 79 -2.32 19.48 -11.38
C LEU A 79 -2.00 20.21 -12.71
N GLN A 80 -1.82 21.54 -12.71
CA GLN A 80 -1.72 22.37 -13.91
C GLN A 80 -0.39 23.10 -14.11
N THR A 81 0.55 23.08 -13.16
CA THR A 81 1.85 23.71 -13.38
C THR A 81 2.83 22.72 -14.02
N GLU A 82 2.97 22.82 -15.35
CA GLU A 82 3.84 22.01 -16.22
C GLU A 82 5.35 22.14 -15.97
N GLU A 83 5.81 22.92 -14.98
CA GLU A 83 7.25 23.24 -14.88
C GLU A 83 8.11 22.10 -14.33
N ILE A 84 7.53 21.07 -13.73
CA ILE A 84 8.27 19.90 -13.22
C ILE A 84 7.54 18.64 -13.67
N ASN A 85 8.23 17.73 -14.38
CA ASN A 85 7.76 16.39 -14.75
C ASN A 85 7.44 15.53 -13.50
N SER A 86 6.39 15.89 -12.76
CA SER A 86 5.87 15.18 -11.59
C SER A 86 5.50 13.74 -11.91
N GLN A 87 5.15 13.48 -13.19
CA GLN A 87 4.91 12.15 -13.70
C GLN A 87 6.17 11.25 -13.66
N ASP A 88 7.28 11.74 -14.22
CA ASP A 88 8.56 11.02 -14.23
C ASP A 88 9.17 10.91 -12.83
N LEU A 89 8.97 11.94 -12.00
CA LEU A 89 9.66 12.05 -10.72
C LEU A 89 8.98 11.27 -9.59
N LEU A 90 7.64 11.23 -9.59
CA LEU A 90 6.86 10.69 -8.48
C LEU A 90 5.77 9.73 -8.97
N TYR A 91 4.95 10.13 -9.93
CA TYR A 91 3.70 9.43 -10.24
C TYR A 91 3.90 7.99 -10.72
N CYS A 92 4.87 7.77 -11.60
CA CYS A 92 5.08 6.46 -12.24
C CYS A 92 6.03 5.55 -11.46
N LYS A 93 6.64 6.07 -10.39
CA LYS A 93 7.67 5.37 -9.63
C LYS A 93 7.06 4.46 -8.55
N PRO A 94 7.66 3.29 -8.29
CA PRO A 94 7.07 2.28 -7.40
C PRO A 94 6.91 2.78 -5.96
N TRP A 95 7.85 3.58 -5.43
CA TRP A 95 7.81 4.10 -4.06
C TRP A 95 6.61 5.01 -3.77
N ALA A 96 6.05 5.67 -4.80
CA ALA A 96 4.85 6.50 -4.67
C ALA A 96 3.56 5.68 -4.58
N ARG A 97 3.58 4.45 -5.12
CA ARG A 97 2.38 3.62 -5.27
C ARG A 97 2.30 2.47 -4.29
N VAL A 98 3.46 2.00 -3.82
CA VAL A 98 3.55 0.85 -2.92
C VAL A 98 2.74 1.05 -1.63
N GLY A 99 2.58 2.30 -1.15
CA GLY A 99 1.77 2.59 0.03
C GLY A 99 0.32 2.10 -0.08
N ALA A 100 -0.36 2.35 -1.21
CA ALA A 100 -1.72 1.89 -1.42
C ALA A 100 -1.81 0.35 -1.46
N TYR A 101 -0.82 -0.29 -2.09
CA TYR A 101 -0.71 -1.75 -2.13
C TYR A 101 -0.51 -2.37 -0.74
N LEU A 102 0.37 -1.78 0.08
CA LEU A 102 0.65 -2.23 1.45
C LEU A 102 -0.57 -2.09 2.37
N ILE A 103 -1.37 -1.03 2.21
CA ILE A 103 -2.65 -0.88 2.91
C ILE A 103 -3.60 -2.03 2.56
N GLY A 104 -3.71 -2.37 1.27
CA GLY A 104 -4.48 -3.53 0.83
C GLY A 104 -4.00 -4.83 1.46
N CYS A 105 -2.68 -5.05 1.52
CA CYS A 105 -2.07 -6.20 2.18
C CYS A 105 -2.37 -6.23 3.68
N PHE A 106 -2.29 -5.08 4.36
CA PHE A 106 -2.62 -4.96 5.79
C PHE A 106 -4.06 -5.41 6.08
N PHE A 107 -5.03 -4.91 5.30
CA PHE A 107 -6.43 -5.30 5.45
C PHE A 107 -6.67 -6.76 5.07
N GLY A 108 -6.03 -7.26 4.01
CA GLY A 108 -6.13 -8.66 3.59
C GLY A 108 -5.63 -9.62 4.67
N LEU A 109 -4.49 -9.31 5.30
CA LEU A 109 -3.97 -10.09 6.43
C LEU A 109 -4.85 -10.00 7.66
N SER A 110 -5.33 -8.80 7.99
CA SER A 110 -6.26 -8.60 9.11
C SER A 110 -7.54 -9.42 8.94
N TYR A 111 -8.11 -9.43 7.72
CA TYR A 111 -9.27 -10.25 7.39
C TYR A 111 -8.97 -11.75 7.49
N PHE A 112 -7.81 -12.20 7.00
CA PHE A 112 -7.38 -13.59 7.13
C PHE A 112 -7.27 -14.03 8.60
N GLU A 113 -6.72 -13.18 9.48
CA GLU A 113 -6.64 -13.47 10.91
C GLU A 113 -8.01 -13.58 11.56
N LEU A 114 -8.93 -12.67 11.25
CA LEU A 114 -10.31 -12.70 11.76
C LEU A 114 -11.00 -14.01 11.35
N LYS A 115 -10.86 -14.41 10.09
CA LYS A 115 -11.45 -15.66 9.59
C LYS A 115 -10.81 -16.91 10.20
N MET A 116 -9.50 -16.89 10.43
CA MET A 116 -8.80 -17.97 11.14
C MET A 116 -9.31 -18.11 12.58
N GLN A 117 -9.58 -17.00 13.25
CA GLN A 117 -10.06 -16.98 14.64
C GLN A 117 -11.52 -17.38 14.78
N GLU A 118 -12.36 -17.05 13.79
CA GLU A 118 -13.73 -17.57 13.72
C GLU A 118 -13.74 -19.10 13.65
N LYS A 119 -12.78 -19.67 12.91
CA LYS A 119 -12.61 -21.13 12.79
C LYS A 119 -11.91 -21.76 14.01
N TYR A 120 -11.03 -21.03 14.66
CA TYR A 120 -10.18 -21.50 15.79
C TYR A 120 -10.23 -20.48 16.95
N PRO A 121 -11.25 -20.54 17.82
CA PRO A 121 -11.50 -19.54 18.85
C PRO A 121 -10.42 -19.46 19.94
N GLU A 122 -9.58 -20.49 20.08
CA GLU A 122 -8.43 -20.51 20.99
C GLU A 122 -7.35 -19.47 20.65
N LEU A 123 -7.36 -18.91 19.44
CA LEU A 123 -6.39 -17.90 18.98
C LEU A 123 -6.78 -16.43 19.30
N LYS A 124 -7.85 -16.20 20.07
CA LYS A 124 -8.52 -14.88 20.22
C LYS A 124 -7.78 -13.83 21.08
N ASN A 125 -6.64 -14.15 21.70
CA ASN A 125 -6.00 -13.30 22.74
C ASN A 125 -5.12 -12.13 22.23
N THR A 126 -5.33 -11.60 21.02
CA THR A 126 -4.51 -10.49 20.51
C THR A 126 -5.12 -9.13 20.88
N LEU A 127 -4.31 -8.17 21.36
CA LEU A 127 -4.75 -6.81 21.72
C LEU A 127 -5.49 -6.08 20.58
N PHE A 128 -5.10 -6.38 19.33
CA PHE A 128 -5.81 -5.97 18.12
C PHE A 128 -7.28 -6.40 18.09
N GLN A 129 -7.61 -7.59 18.60
CA GLN A 129 -9.00 -8.10 18.63
C GLN A 129 -9.85 -7.40 19.68
N ILE A 130 -9.29 -7.14 20.87
CA ILE A 130 -9.98 -6.34 21.89
C ILE A 130 -10.26 -4.94 21.34
N LEU A 131 -9.28 -4.36 20.65
CA LEU A 131 -9.44 -3.07 20.00
C LEU A 131 -10.52 -3.15 18.89
N TYR A 132 -10.46 -4.16 18.03
CA TYR A 132 -11.40 -4.36 16.93
C TYR A 132 -12.84 -4.56 17.41
N GLU A 133 -13.08 -5.44 18.38
CA GLU A 133 -14.41 -5.64 18.97
C GLU A 133 -14.94 -4.35 19.62
N ARG A 134 -14.07 -3.60 20.30
CA ARG A 134 -14.43 -2.31 20.91
C ARG A 134 -14.73 -1.25 19.86
N LEU A 135 -13.98 -1.22 18.75
CA LEU A 135 -14.22 -0.34 17.61
C LEU A 135 -15.53 -0.72 16.89
N ARG A 136 -15.78 -2.01 16.65
CA ARG A 136 -16.99 -2.54 16.02
C ARG A 136 -18.25 -2.22 16.81
N HIS A 137 -18.21 -2.35 18.13
CA HIS A 137 -19.35 -2.04 19.01
C HIS A 137 -19.54 -0.53 19.27
N SER A 138 -18.63 0.32 18.83
CA SER A 138 -18.74 1.77 19.03
C SER A 138 -19.72 2.39 18.02
N ARG A 139 -20.86 2.88 18.54
CA ARG A 139 -21.86 3.60 17.74
C ARG A 139 -21.29 4.85 17.04
N ILE A 140 -20.35 5.54 17.67
CA ILE A 140 -19.72 6.74 17.10
C ILE A 140 -18.95 6.39 15.82
N ILE A 141 -18.20 5.29 15.85
CA ILE A 141 -17.40 4.85 14.69
C ILE A 141 -18.32 4.40 13.57
N SER A 142 -19.40 3.68 13.88
CA SER A 142 -20.40 3.30 12.87
C SER A 142 -21.03 4.52 12.18
N ILE A 143 -21.34 5.58 12.93
CA ILE A 143 -21.89 6.83 12.35
C ILE A 143 -20.86 7.52 11.46
N ILE A 144 -19.59 7.61 11.89
CA ILE A 144 -18.52 8.21 11.08
C ILE A 144 -18.29 7.41 9.79
N VAL A 145 -18.22 6.08 9.90
CA VAL A 145 -18.04 5.17 8.76
C VAL A 145 -19.20 5.28 7.77
N ALA A 146 -20.44 5.38 8.26
CA ALA A 146 -21.63 5.63 7.43
C ALA A 146 -21.61 7.02 6.78
N ALA A 147 -21.17 8.06 7.49
CA ALA A 147 -21.08 9.43 6.97
C ALA A 147 -19.98 9.59 5.91
N VAL A 148 -18.89 8.83 6.03
CA VAL A 148 -17.77 8.81 5.06
C VAL A 148 -18.08 7.87 3.87
N GLY A 149 -19.18 7.12 3.91
CA GLY A 149 -19.61 6.24 2.80
C GLY A 149 -18.86 4.92 2.69
N ILE A 150 -18.06 4.55 3.71
CA ILE A 150 -17.38 3.25 3.76
C ILE A 150 -18.38 2.26 4.37
N GLY A 151 -19.29 1.72 3.58
CA GLY A 151 -20.34 0.81 4.06
C GLY A 151 -19.79 -0.47 4.69
N LEU A 152 -19.65 -0.48 6.02
CA LEU A 152 -19.57 -1.70 6.85
C LEU A 152 -20.91 -1.86 7.56
N THR A 153 -21.96 -2.16 6.79
CA THR A 153 -23.23 -2.66 7.34
C THR A 153 -23.31 -4.15 7.03
N ALA A 154 -22.92 -4.96 8.01
CA ALA A 154 -23.33 -6.35 8.20
C ALA A 154 -23.31 -6.65 9.71
#